data_AF-A0A5J4PBT0-F1
#
_entry.id   AF-A0A5J4PBT0-F1
#
_cell.length_a   1.000
_cell.length_b   1.000
_cell.length_c   1.000
_cell.angle_alpha   90.00
_cell.angle_beta   90.00
_cell.angle_gamma   90.00
#
_symmetry.space_group_name_H-M   'P 1'
#
loop_
_entity.id
_entity.type
_entity.pdbx_description
1 polymer ?
#
loop_
_entity_poly.entity_id
_entity_poly.type
_entity_poly.pdbx_seq_one_letter_code
_entity_poly.pdbx_strand_id
1 'polypeptide(L)'
;MNKFNFIVVVSTIFTLTSCNAGNNGYTISGTVEGTTDGEVVYLQNRVSRQFEQLDSAVIKNGQFTFRGIQDSAVARYLSFVIDGKQTNTSFFLENGNIDVKTDGQNISITGTPANDAYQLFNDNVAFIENKQMAIYQSVSDSTFTDEQIAEKSREMDALENEMITTIKSGIE
;
A
#
# COMPACT_ATOMS: atom_id res chain seq x y z
N MET A 1 -2.15 -51.53 -21.65
CA MET A 1 -2.87 -50.24 -21.69
C MET A 1 -2.25 -49.36 -20.63
N ASN A 2 -1.36 -48.46 -21.06
CA ASN A 2 -0.53 -47.64 -20.17
C ASN A 2 -1.25 -46.31 -19.95
N LYS A 3 -1.43 -45.91 -18.69
CA LYS A 3 -1.82 -44.54 -18.33
C LYS A 3 -1.09 -44.13 -17.04
N PHE A 4 0.09 -43.54 -17.20
CA PHE A 4 0.75 -42.79 -16.14
C PHE A 4 0.33 -41.33 -16.27
N ASN A 5 -0.44 -40.84 -15.31
CA ASN A 5 -0.74 -39.41 -15.17
C ASN A 5 0.45 -38.74 -14.49
N PHE A 6 1.16 -37.88 -15.22
CA PHE A 6 2.26 -37.07 -14.70
C PHE A 6 1.70 -35.68 -14.34
N ILE A 7 1.50 -35.42 -13.05
CA ILE A 7 1.19 -34.08 -12.54
C ILE A 7 2.52 -33.33 -12.47
N VAL A 8 2.72 -32.37 -13.37
CA VAL A 8 3.83 -31.41 -13.28
C VAL A 8 3.41 -30.31 -12.31
N VAL A 9 3.89 -30.38 -11.07
CA VAL A 9 3.87 -29.23 -10.15
C VAL A 9 5.06 -28.35 -10.52
N VAL A 10 4.82 -27.30 -11.31
CA VAL A 10 5.81 -26.24 -11.52
C VAL A 10 5.83 -25.38 -10.25
N SER A 11 6.71 -25.74 -9.32
CA SER A 11 7.06 -24.86 -8.20
C SER A 11 8.00 -23.79 -8.74
N THR A 12 7.45 -22.61 -9.08
CA THR A 12 8.25 -21.44 -9.40
C THR A 12 8.87 -20.94 -8.11
N ILE A 13 10.11 -21.34 -7.86
CA ILE A 13 10.93 -20.81 -6.78
C ILE A 13 11.25 -19.35 -7.12
N PHE A 14 10.53 -18.41 -6.52
CA PHE A 14 10.96 -17.02 -6.43
C PHE A 14 12.10 -16.95 -5.42
N THR A 15 13.33 -17.08 -5.89
CA THR A 15 14.51 -16.74 -5.09
C THR A 15 14.57 -15.21 -4.97
N LEU A 16 14.03 -14.67 -3.88
CA LEU A 16 14.32 -13.30 -3.44
C LEU A 16 15.78 -13.24 -3.00
N THR A 17 16.69 -13.07 -3.96
CA THR A 17 18.09 -12.74 -3.67
C THR A 17 18.15 -11.29 -3.19
N SER A 18 18.00 -11.08 -1.88
CA SER A 18 18.41 -9.85 -1.21
C SER A 18 19.94 -9.83 -1.15
N CYS A 19 20.58 -9.53 -2.28
CA CYS A 19 21.98 -9.12 -2.31
C CYS A 19 22.04 -7.61 -2.41
N ASN A 20 22.08 -6.97 -1.24
CA ASN A 20 22.50 -5.58 -1.09
C ASN A 20 24.00 -5.49 -1.39
N ALA A 21 24.35 -5.14 -2.62
CA ALA A 21 25.71 -4.75 -3.00
C ALA A 21 25.66 -3.80 -4.22
N GLY A 22 25.43 -2.51 -3.95
CA GLY A 22 25.55 -1.42 -4.92
C GLY A 22 24.26 -1.09 -5.67
N ASN A 23 23.27 -0.50 -4.99
CA ASN A 23 22.04 -0.07 -5.65
C ASN A 23 22.29 1.23 -6.43
N ASN A 24 22.66 1.09 -7.70
CA ASN A 24 22.73 2.19 -8.67
C ASN A 24 21.32 2.61 -9.18
N GLY A 25 20.24 2.18 -8.52
CA GLY A 25 18.89 2.44 -8.97
C GLY A 25 17.80 1.79 -8.13
N TYR A 26 16.55 1.90 -8.59
CA TYR A 26 15.38 1.26 -8.00
C TYR A 26 14.82 0.16 -8.91
N THR A 27 14.19 -0.84 -8.29
CA THR A 27 13.29 -1.79 -8.94
C THR A 27 11.98 -1.82 -8.16
N ILE A 28 10.87 -1.47 -8.79
CA ILE A 28 9.53 -1.63 -8.22
C ILE A 28 8.97 -2.93 -8.75
N SER A 29 8.67 -3.89 -7.88
CA SER A 29 8.02 -5.15 -8.22
C SER A 29 6.62 -5.16 -7.64
N GLY A 30 5.62 -5.22 -8.52
CA GLY A 30 4.23 -5.11 -8.08
C GLY A 30 3.40 -6.34 -8.40
N THR A 31 2.53 -6.72 -7.47
CA THR A 31 1.47 -7.71 -7.62
C THR A 31 0.12 -7.06 -7.37
N VAL A 32 -0.78 -7.18 -8.33
CA VAL A 32 -2.11 -6.56 -8.30
C VAL A 32 -3.15 -7.67 -8.47
N GLU A 33 -3.93 -7.94 -7.43
CA GLU A 33 -5.12 -8.78 -7.52
C GLU A 33 -6.33 -7.94 -7.98
N GLY A 34 -7.33 -8.56 -8.62
CA GLY A 34 -8.52 -7.85 -9.12
C GLY A 34 -8.29 -6.95 -10.35
N THR A 35 -7.16 -7.15 -11.05
CA THR A 35 -6.84 -6.47 -12.32
C THR A 35 -7.00 -7.40 -13.51
N THR A 36 -7.07 -6.83 -14.70
CA THR A 36 -7.01 -7.58 -15.97
C THR A 36 -5.64 -7.44 -16.60
N ASP A 37 -5.07 -8.55 -17.08
CA ASP A 37 -3.86 -8.52 -17.88
C ASP A 37 -4.01 -7.57 -19.09
N GLY A 38 -3.02 -6.73 -19.31
CA GLY A 38 -3.10 -5.64 -20.31
C GLY A 38 -3.48 -4.28 -19.73
N GLU A 39 -3.98 -4.21 -18.49
CA GLU A 39 -4.12 -2.94 -17.78
C GLU A 39 -2.75 -2.29 -17.53
N VAL A 40 -2.74 -0.97 -17.36
CA VAL A 40 -1.52 -0.17 -17.26
C VAL A 40 -1.43 0.42 -15.86
N VAL A 41 -0.28 0.20 -15.21
CA VAL A 41 0.12 0.94 -14.02
C VAL A 41 0.91 2.17 -14.46
N TYR A 42 0.61 3.31 -13.87
CA TYR A 42 1.35 4.54 -14.12
C TYR A 42 2.19 4.92 -12.90
N LEU A 43 3.47 5.22 -13.13
CA LEU A 43 4.33 5.91 -12.17
C LEU A 43 4.19 7.41 -12.43
N GLN A 44 3.80 8.15 -11.40
CA GLN A 44 3.38 9.55 -11.55
C GLN A 44 4.06 10.48 -10.54
N ASN A 45 4.28 11.71 -10.99
CA ASN A 45 4.52 12.86 -10.15
C ASN A 45 3.20 13.62 -9.93
N ARG A 46 3.19 14.56 -8.97
CA ARG A 46 2.04 15.44 -8.76
C ARG A 46 2.48 16.90 -8.69
N VAL A 47 2.09 17.67 -9.70
CA VAL A 47 2.42 19.10 -9.84
C VAL A 47 1.12 19.89 -9.92
N SER A 48 0.99 20.96 -9.13
CA SER A 48 -0.22 21.79 -9.11
C SER A 48 -1.52 20.99 -8.92
N ARG A 49 -1.46 19.95 -8.08
CA ARG A 49 -2.53 18.96 -7.80
C ARG A 49 -2.91 18.03 -8.96
N GLN A 50 -2.29 18.17 -10.13
CA GLN A 50 -2.49 17.30 -11.29
C GLN A 50 -1.43 16.20 -11.33
N PHE A 51 -1.81 15.03 -11.82
CA PHE A 51 -0.86 13.96 -12.07
C PHE A 51 -0.10 14.21 -13.37
N GLU A 52 1.21 14.07 -13.29
CA GLU A 52 2.13 14.10 -14.42
C GLU A 52 2.73 12.70 -14.54
N GLN A 53 2.50 12.03 -15.68
CA GLN A 53 3.02 10.69 -15.91
C GLN A 53 4.54 10.74 -16.09
N LEU A 54 5.25 9.90 -15.35
CA LEU A 54 6.69 9.70 -15.49
C LEU A 54 6.98 8.45 -16.32
N ASP A 55 6.27 7.36 -16.05
CA ASP A 55 6.44 6.08 -16.72
C ASP A 55 5.15 5.25 -16.67
N SER A 56 5.11 4.14 -17.41
CA SER A 56 4.00 3.20 -17.44
C SER A 56 4.48 1.76 -17.61
N ALA A 57 3.82 0.82 -16.95
CA ALA A 57 4.06 -0.60 -17.11
C ALA A 57 2.74 -1.34 -17.38
N VAL A 58 2.75 -2.25 -18.36
CA VAL A 58 1.62 -3.13 -18.64
C VAL A 58 1.65 -4.29 -17.65
N ILE A 59 0.52 -4.56 -17.01
CA ILE A 59 0.32 -5.70 -16.12
C ILE A 59 0.28 -6.98 -16.95
N LYS A 60 1.09 -7.96 -16.53
CA LYS A 60 1.12 -9.32 -17.10
C LYS A 60 1.17 -10.34 -15.98
N ASN A 61 0.28 -11.33 -16.01
CA ASN A 61 0.04 -12.29 -14.94
C ASN A 61 -0.12 -11.61 -13.57
N GLY A 62 -0.92 -10.53 -13.53
CA GLY A 62 -1.14 -9.73 -12.31
C GLY A 62 0.10 -9.01 -11.78
N GLN A 63 1.19 -8.94 -12.55
CA GLN A 63 2.45 -8.34 -12.11
C GLN A 63 2.90 -7.19 -13.02
N PHE A 64 3.59 -6.22 -12.43
CA PHE A 64 4.26 -5.14 -13.16
C PHE A 64 5.66 -4.88 -12.59
N THR A 65 6.50 -4.21 -13.37
CA THR A 65 7.84 -3.84 -12.92
C THR A 65 8.26 -2.48 -13.47
N PHE A 66 8.83 -1.65 -12.61
CA PHE A 66 9.56 -0.44 -13.01
C PHE A 66 11.03 -0.55 -12.63
N ARG A 67 11.91 0.04 -13.43
CA ARG A 67 13.34 0.15 -13.13
C ARG A 67 13.83 1.54 -13.50
N GLY A 68 14.72 2.09 -12.69
CA GLY A 68 15.30 3.39 -12.96
C GLY A 68 16.38 3.73 -11.96
N ILE A 69 16.80 4.99 -11.96
CA ILE A 69 17.80 5.52 -11.05
C ILE A 69 17.21 6.77 -10.42
N GLN A 70 17.51 6.96 -9.14
CA GLN A 70 17.08 8.15 -8.44
C GLN A 70 18.22 8.79 -7.64
N ASP A 71 18.32 10.12 -7.73
CA ASP A 71 19.36 10.90 -7.03
C ASP A 71 19.11 10.93 -5.52
N SER A 72 17.84 11.07 -5.12
CA SER A 72 17.40 11.06 -3.72
C SER A 72 15.98 10.54 -3.58
N ALA A 73 15.63 9.98 -2.43
CA ALA A 73 14.26 9.58 -2.13
C ALA A 73 13.27 10.72 -2.43
N VAL A 74 12.16 10.41 -3.10
CA VAL A 74 11.17 11.41 -3.49
C VAL A 74 9.75 10.85 -3.49
N ALA A 75 8.78 11.63 -3.00
CA ALA A 75 7.39 11.23 -3.00
C ALA A 75 6.85 11.11 -4.45
N ARG A 76 6.22 9.98 -4.74
CA ARG A 76 5.61 9.65 -6.03
C ARG A 76 4.29 8.92 -5.82
N TYR A 77 3.58 8.70 -6.92
CA TYR A 77 2.31 7.99 -6.92
C TYR A 77 2.35 6.82 -7.90
N LEU A 78 1.70 5.72 -7.50
CA LEU A 78 1.30 4.66 -8.41
C LEU A 78 -0.21 4.72 -8.60
N SER A 79 -0.62 4.56 -9.85
CA SER A 79 -2.00 4.67 -10.29
C SER A 79 -2.40 3.39 -11.02
N PHE A 80 -3.46 2.75 -10.53
CA PHE A 80 -3.96 1.44 -10.94
C PHE A 80 -5.43 1.53 -11.35
N VAL A 81 -5.88 0.54 -12.11
CA VAL A 81 -7.30 0.21 -12.22
C VAL A 81 -7.51 -1.12 -11.51
N ILE A 82 -8.42 -1.14 -10.54
CA ILE A 82 -8.79 -2.33 -9.77
C ILE A 82 -10.32 -2.42 -9.81
N ASP A 83 -10.87 -3.54 -10.27
CA ASP A 83 -12.32 -3.72 -10.44
C ASP A 83 -13.00 -2.54 -11.19
N GLY A 84 -12.32 -1.98 -12.20
CA GLY A 84 -12.79 -0.85 -12.99
C GLY A 84 -12.76 0.51 -12.29
N LYS A 85 -12.19 0.61 -11.08
CA LYS A 85 -12.03 1.85 -10.33
C LYS A 85 -10.58 2.32 -10.36
N GLN A 86 -10.40 3.62 -10.59
CA GLN A 86 -9.10 4.26 -10.50
C GLN A 86 -8.67 4.35 -9.03
N THR A 87 -7.51 3.77 -8.72
CA THR A 87 -6.92 3.78 -7.37
C THR A 87 -5.53 4.37 -7.46
N ASN A 88 -5.20 5.29 -6.55
CA ASN A 88 -3.88 5.92 -6.50
C ASN A 88 -3.32 5.77 -5.08
N THR A 89 -2.05 5.44 -4.95
CA THR A 89 -1.35 5.43 -3.65
C THR A 89 -0.03 6.18 -3.74
N SER A 90 0.33 6.87 -2.66
CA SER A 90 1.61 7.54 -2.52
C SER A 90 2.67 6.59 -1.95
N PHE A 91 3.91 6.83 -2.34
CA PHE A 91 5.07 6.10 -1.83
C PHE A 91 6.34 6.94 -2.01
N PHE A 92 7.46 6.49 -1.45
CA PHE A 92 8.77 7.07 -1.69
C PHE A 92 9.50 6.30 -2.78
N LEU A 93 9.80 6.96 -3.90
CA LEU A 93 10.69 6.41 -4.92
C LEU A 93 12.13 6.61 -4.46
N GLU A 94 12.79 5.53 -4.08
CA GLU A 94 14.18 5.51 -3.63
C GLU A 94 14.93 4.30 -4.22
N ASN A 95 16.26 4.40 -4.32
CA ASN A 95 17.07 3.30 -4.82
C ASN A 95 16.97 2.11 -3.85
N GLY A 96 16.63 0.93 -4.38
CA GLY A 96 16.04 -0.10 -3.55
C GLY A 96 15.23 -1.12 -4.34
N ASN A 97 14.89 -2.23 -3.68
CA ASN A 97 13.83 -3.12 -4.14
C ASN A 97 12.55 -2.69 -3.44
N ILE A 98 11.61 -2.12 -4.18
CA ILE A 98 10.33 -1.66 -3.68
C ILE A 98 9.29 -2.71 -4.07
N ASP A 99 8.64 -3.32 -3.07
CA ASP A 99 7.60 -4.32 -3.25
C ASP A 99 6.23 -3.67 -3.10
N VAL A 100 5.38 -3.81 -4.11
CA VAL A 100 4.00 -3.32 -4.12
C VAL A 100 3.06 -4.50 -4.14
N LYS A 101 2.12 -4.56 -3.20
CA LYS A 101 1.10 -5.61 -3.15
C LYS A 101 -0.26 -4.99 -2.94
N THR A 102 -1.24 -5.45 -3.72
CA THR A 102 -2.64 -5.12 -3.47
C THR A 102 -3.53 -6.34 -3.67
N ASP A 103 -4.44 -6.53 -2.72
CA ASP A 103 -5.51 -7.55 -2.73
C ASP A 103 -6.84 -6.97 -3.26
N GLY A 104 -6.78 -5.79 -3.89
CA GLY A 104 -7.92 -5.02 -4.37
C GLY A 104 -8.58 -4.11 -3.33
N GLN A 105 -8.32 -4.32 -2.04
CA GLN A 105 -8.84 -3.50 -0.94
C GLN A 105 -7.74 -2.72 -0.23
N ASN A 106 -6.64 -3.41 0.07
CA ASN A 106 -5.46 -2.90 0.74
C ASN A 106 -4.32 -2.74 -0.25
N ILE A 107 -3.47 -1.75 -0.01
CA ILE A 107 -2.23 -1.56 -0.76
C ILE A 107 -1.09 -1.46 0.25
N SER A 108 -0.09 -2.31 0.07
CA SER A 108 1.15 -2.32 0.84
C SER A 108 2.32 -1.97 -0.08
N ILE A 109 3.14 -1.01 0.33
CA ILE A 109 4.39 -0.66 -0.37
C ILE A 109 5.54 -0.71 0.63
N THR A 110 6.46 -1.65 0.43
CA THR A 110 7.52 -2.01 1.41
C THR A 110 8.84 -2.34 0.70
N GLY A 111 9.85 -2.79 1.46
CA GLY A 111 11.12 -3.32 0.93
C GLY A 111 12.27 -2.30 0.92
N THR A 112 11.99 -1.06 1.33
CA THR A 112 12.97 0.03 1.44
C THR A 112 12.68 0.87 2.69
N PRO A 113 13.71 1.50 3.31
CA PRO A 113 13.54 2.13 4.62
C PRO A 113 12.46 3.21 4.68
N ALA A 114 12.35 4.09 3.68
CA ALA A 114 11.35 5.15 3.71
C ALA A 114 9.94 4.60 3.48
N ASN A 115 9.78 3.61 2.61
CA ASN A 115 8.49 2.96 2.39
C ASN A 115 8.04 2.12 3.59
N ASP A 116 8.95 1.38 4.24
CA ASP A 116 8.63 0.58 5.42
C ASP A 116 8.18 1.47 6.59
N ALA A 117 8.88 2.59 6.81
CA ALA A 117 8.48 3.58 7.81
C ALA A 117 7.13 4.23 7.47
N TYR A 118 6.92 4.58 6.20
CA TYR A 118 5.66 5.19 5.75
C TYR A 118 4.48 4.23 5.82
N GLN A 119 4.68 2.96 5.50
CA GLN A 119 3.67 1.91 5.62
C GLN A 119 3.27 1.74 7.10
N LEU A 120 4.24 1.61 8.00
CA LEU A 120 3.96 1.50 9.44
C LEU A 120 3.17 2.70 9.96
N PHE A 121 3.53 3.91 9.53
CA PHE A 121 2.78 5.12 9.88
C PHE A 121 1.33 5.05 9.40
N ASN A 122 1.11 4.73 8.12
CA ASN A 122 -0.23 4.63 7.54
C ASN A 122 -1.07 3.53 8.21
N ASP A 123 -0.46 2.39 8.55
CA ASP A 123 -1.14 1.28 9.23
C ASP A 123 -1.63 1.70 10.62
N ASN A 124 -0.81 2.44 11.37
CA ASN A 124 -1.18 2.97 12.69
C ASN A 124 -2.31 4.01 12.58
N VAL A 125 -2.24 4.91 11.60
CA VAL A 125 -3.30 5.90 11.33
C VAL A 125 -4.61 5.19 10.97
N ALA A 126 -4.58 4.25 10.03
CA ALA A 126 -5.76 3.50 9.60
C ALA A 126 -6.38 2.69 10.76
N PHE A 127 -5.56 2.12 11.63
CA PHE A 127 -6.04 1.41 12.82
C PHE A 127 -6.83 2.33 13.77
N ILE A 128 -6.34 3.54 14.01
CA ILE A 128 -7.02 4.53 14.87
C ILE A 128 -8.30 5.02 14.19
N GLU A 129 -8.25 5.36 12.90
CA GLU A 129 -9.41 5.81 12.13
C GLU A 129 -10.52 4.75 12.11
N ASN A 130 -10.17 3.47 11.96
CA ASN A 130 -11.14 2.38 12.00
C ASN A 130 -11.86 2.28 13.36
N LYS A 131 -11.14 2.47 14.48
CA LYS A 131 -11.76 2.52 15.81
C LYS A 131 -12.69 3.72 15.96
N GLN A 132 -12.25 4.90 15.51
CA GLN A 132 -13.09 6.10 15.53
C GLN A 132 -14.37 5.90 14.71
N MET A 133 -14.25 5.37 13.49
CA MET A 133 -15.39 5.06 12.62
C MET A 133 -16.36 4.07 13.28
N ALA A 134 -15.86 3.03 13.93
CA ALA A 134 -16.70 2.06 14.64
C ALA A 134 -17.48 2.73 15.79
N ILE A 135 -16.85 3.65 16.53
CA ILE A 135 -17.53 4.43 17.57
C ILE A 135 -18.59 5.34 16.96
N TYR A 136 -18.27 6.10 15.91
CA TYR A 136 -19.22 6.95 15.20
C TYR A 136 -20.44 6.19 14.68
N GLN A 137 -20.23 5.01 14.11
CA GLN A 137 -21.31 4.15 13.64
C GLN A 137 -22.15 3.64 14.82
N SER A 138 -21.51 3.28 15.93
CA SER A 138 -22.25 2.84 17.11
C SER A 138 -23.15 3.95 17.66
N VAL A 139 -22.67 5.18 17.85
CA VAL A 139 -23.49 6.27 18.46
C VAL A 139 -24.72 6.68 17.63
N SER A 140 -24.87 6.19 16.39
CA SER A 140 -26.10 6.34 15.62
C SER A 140 -27.25 5.43 16.10
N ASP A 141 -26.97 4.46 16.98
CA ASP A 141 -27.97 3.61 17.62
C ASP A 141 -28.68 4.38 18.75
N SER A 142 -29.98 4.60 18.58
CA SER A 142 -30.84 5.34 19.51
C SER A 142 -31.09 4.63 20.85
N THR A 143 -30.54 3.44 21.07
CA THR A 143 -30.75 2.65 22.30
C THR A 143 -29.71 2.88 23.39
N PHE A 144 -28.66 3.66 23.13
CA PHE A 144 -27.62 3.94 24.14
C PHE A 144 -28.13 4.82 25.29
N THR A 145 -27.68 4.49 26.50
CA THR A 145 -27.86 5.35 27.67
C THR A 145 -26.88 6.53 27.65
N ASP A 146 -27.18 7.58 28.41
CA ASP A 146 -26.29 8.74 28.57
C ASP A 146 -24.88 8.34 29.06
N GLU A 147 -24.79 7.31 29.93
CA GLU A 147 -23.52 6.80 30.43
C GLU A 147 -22.70 6.09 29.34
N GLN A 148 -23.37 5.31 28.47
CA GLN A 148 -22.71 4.65 27.34
C GLN A 148 -22.23 5.66 26.29
N ILE A 149 -22.99 6.74 26.07
CA ILE A 149 -22.58 7.86 25.21
C ILE A 149 -21.36 8.57 25.82
N ALA A 150 -21.36 8.82 27.13
CA ALA A 150 -20.24 9.46 27.81
C ALA A 150 -18.95 8.60 27.79
N GLU A 151 -19.05 7.27 27.89
CA GLU A 151 -17.90 6.37 27.72
C GLU A 151 -17.34 6.45 26.30
N LYS A 152 -18.20 6.36 25.28
CA LYS A 152 -17.78 6.47 23.87
C LYS A 152 -17.12 7.80 23.55
N SER A 153 -17.59 8.89 24.16
CA SER A 153 -16.92 10.20 24.05
C SER A 153 -15.50 10.17 24.64
N ARG A 154 -15.30 9.52 25.79
CA ARG A 154 -13.98 9.37 26.41
C ARG A 154 -13.04 8.49 25.58
N GLU A 155 -13.56 7.42 24.97
CA GLU A 155 -12.81 6.59 24.03
C GLU A 155 -12.37 7.40 22.80
N MET A 156 -13.24 8.25 22.25
CA MET A 156 -12.90 9.14 21.14
C MET A 156 -11.78 10.13 21.50
N ASP A 157 -11.86 10.75 22.67
CA ASP A 157 -10.82 11.67 23.15
C ASP A 157 -9.47 10.95 23.33
N ALA A 158 -9.48 9.70 23.80
CA ALA A 158 -8.28 8.88 23.92
C ALA A 158 -7.67 8.55 22.55
N LEU A 159 -8.49 8.20 21.56
CA LEU A 159 -8.05 7.94 20.18
C LEU A 159 -7.51 9.19 19.50
N GLU A 160 -8.07 10.37 19.77
CA GLU A 160 -7.52 11.63 19.27
C GLU A 160 -6.10 11.88 19.82
N ASN A 161 -5.89 11.63 21.11
CA ASN A 161 -4.56 11.74 21.72
C ASN A 161 -3.57 10.69 21.16
N GLU A 162 -4.05 9.47 20.91
CA GLU A 162 -3.27 8.40 20.24
C GLU A 162 -2.85 8.86 18.83
N MET A 163 -3.78 9.44 18.05
CA MET A 163 -3.50 9.99 16.72
C MET A 163 -2.42 11.06 16.76
N ILE A 164 -2.54 12.03 17.68
CA ILE A 164 -1.53 13.09 17.86
C ILE A 164 -0.16 12.49 18.18
N THR A 165 -0.11 11.44 19.00
CA THR A 165 1.15 10.76 19.36
C THR A 165 1.76 10.05 18.16
N THR A 166 0.96 9.29 17.41
CA THR A 166 1.39 8.63 16.17
C THR A 166 1.94 9.62 15.15
N ILE A 167 1.28 10.77 14.97
CA ILE A 167 1.76 11.83 14.08
C ILE A 167 3.10 12.39 14.56
N LYS A 168 3.28 12.64 15.85
CA LYS A 168 4.54 13.15 16.39
C LYS A 168 5.69 12.17 16.20
N SER A 169 5.48 10.90 16.56
CA SER A 169 6.51 9.87 16.42
C SER A 169 6.90 9.57 14.97
N GLY A 170 6.03 9.88 14.00
CA GLY A 170 6.35 9.76 12.57
C GLY A 170 7.24 10.88 12.02
N ILE A 171 7.51 11.94 12.80
CA ILE A 171 8.30 13.12 12.38
C ILE A 171 9.66 13.17 13.10
N GLU A 172 9.85 12.38 14.15
CA GLU A 172 11.11 12.25 14.93
C GLU A 172 12.10 11.27 14.29
#